data_AF-J0DDD6-F1
#
_entry.id   AF-J0DDD6-F1
#
_cell.length_a   1.000
_cell.length_b   1.000
_cell.length_c   1.000
_cell.angle_alpha   90.00
_cell.angle_beta   90.00
_cell.angle_gamma   90.00
#
_symmetry.space_group_name_H-M   'P 1'
#
loop_
_entity.id
_entity.type
_entity.pdbx_description
1 polymer ?
#
loop_
_entity_poly.entity_id
_entity_poly.type
_entity_poly.pdbx_seq_one_letter_code
_entity_poly.pdbx_strand_id
1 'polypeptide(L)'
;MPAYRTQKRFRCAFASPEPAAKKPRAPKKVLSPEEKAANALTRDKKKAWEATLAPAPENDSIVWPKGTVGMFPNDAKTAFKLTPKEIATLRREHVQNSRKSFVRLADVEDLARRKHIALGGSADDYTPPSRWSLSTHTRSSDDARRVQTNWGIYRPQRY
;
A
#
# COMPACT_ATOMS: atom_id res chain seq x y z
N MET A 1 22.93 -1.97 35.44
CA MET A 1 22.21 -0.70 35.20
C MET A 1 21.01 -0.95 34.29
N PRO A 2 19.76 -0.84 34.77
CA PRO A 2 18.58 -0.99 33.93
C PRO A 2 18.14 0.35 33.33
N ALA A 3 17.88 0.34 32.02
CA ALA A 3 17.41 1.48 31.24
C ALA A 3 16.04 1.97 31.74
N TYR A 4 15.94 3.29 31.92
CA TYR A 4 14.72 4.03 32.25
C TYR A 4 13.60 3.69 31.26
N ARG A 5 12.66 2.83 31.68
CA ARG A 5 11.34 2.76 31.06
C ARG A 5 10.71 4.13 31.22
N THR A 6 10.53 4.85 30.12
CA THR A 6 9.74 6.09 30.04
C THR A 6 8.41 5.86 30.77
N GLN A 7 8.27 6.46 31.96
CA GLN A 7 7.06 6.40 32.76
C GLN A 7 5.89 6.92 31.91
N LYS A 8 4.99 6.01 31.54
CA LYS A 8 3.64 6.37 31.11
C LYS A 8 3.03 7.17 32.25
N ARG A 9 2.86 8.48 32.07
CA ARG A 9 2.21 9.34 33.08
C ARG A 9 0.79 8.79 33.30
N PHE A 10 0.57 8.14 34.44
CA PHE A 10 -0.77 7.78 34.90
C PHE A 10 -1.59 9.06 35.00
N ARG A 11 -2.54 9.27 34.08
CA ARG A 11 -3.47 10.39 34.15
C ARG A 11 -4.68 9.93 34.96
N CYS A 12 -4.93 10.62 36.07
CA CYS A 12 -6.04 10.37 36.98
C CYS A 12 -7.38 10.51 36.22
N ALA A 13 -8.32 9.57 36.39
CA ALA A 13 -9.58 9.53 35.65
C ALA A 13 -10.47 10.78 35.85
N PHE A 14 -10.22 11.56 36.90
CA PHE A 14 -10.95 12.79 37.25
C PHE A 14 -10.27 14.10 36.82
N ALA A 15 -9.04 14.05 36.29
CA ALA A 15 -8.42 15.24 35.73
C ALA A 15 -8.97 15.45 34.31
N SER A 16 -10.10 16.15 34.19
CA SER A 16 -10.63 16.56 32.89
C SER A 16 -9.64 17.52 32.25
N PRO A 17 -8.89 17.13 31.19
CA PRO A 17 -8.08 18.10 30.48
C PRO A 17 -9.03 19.11 29.84
N GLU A 18 -8.78 20.41 30.03
CA GLU A 18 -9.52 21.47 29.35
C GLU A 18 -9.64 21.12 27.85
N PRO A 19 -10.85 21.21 27.26
CA PRO A 19 -11.05 20.82 25.88
C PRO A 19 -10.24 21.76 24.99
N ALA A 20 -9.13 21.27 24.46
CA ALA A 20 -8.31 22.02 23.52
C ALA A 20 -9.22 22.51 22.37
N ALA A 21 -9.32 23.83 22.21
CA ALA A 21 -10.13 24.46 21.20
C ALA A 21 -9.76 23.91 19.82
N LYS A 22 -10.68 23.15 19.20
CA LYS A 22 -10.47 22.60 17.86
C LYS A 22 -10.42 23.75 16.88
N LYS A 23 -9.29 23.94 16.19
CA LYS A 23 -9.17 24.94 15.12
C LYS A 23 -10.29 24.72 14.08
N PRO A 24 -10.96 25.78 13.61
CA PRO A 24 -12.00 25.65 12.60
C PRO A 24 -11.40 25.06 11.32
N ARG A 25 -12.12 24.11 10.72
CA ARG A 25 -11.72 23.43 9.49
C ARG A 25 -11.70 24.45 8.35
N ALA A 26 -10.62 24.46 7.56
CA ALA A 26 -10.50 25.37 6.43
C ALA A 26 -11.70 25.23 5.45
N PRO A 27 -12.15 26.34 4.82
CA PRO A 27 -13.27 26.30 3.88
C PRO A 27 -12.95 25.42 2.67
N LYS A 28 -13.95 24.64 2.24
CA LYS A 28 -13.81 23.75 1.07
C LYS A 28 -13.71 24.60 -0.20
N LYS A 29 -12.65 24.43 -0.99
CA LYS A 29 -12.50 25.06 -2.31
C LYS A 29 -13.66 24.63 -3.22
N VAL A 30 -14.44 25.58 -3.72
CA VAL A 30 -15.51 25.33 -4.70
C VAL A 30 -14.84 25.18 -6.07
N LEU A 31 -14.92 23.99 -6.66
CA LEU A 31 -14.36 23.70 -7.99
C LEU A 31 -15.15 24.44 -9.08
N SER A 32 -14.44 24.99 -10.05
CA SER A 32 -15.05 25.65 -11.21
C SER A 32 -15.83 24.63 -12.07
N PRO A 33 -16.82 25.06 -12.89
CA PRO A 33 -17.57 24.14 -13.75
C PRO A 33 -16.67 23.39 -14.75
N GLU A 34 -15.60 24.03 -15.22
CA GLU A 34 -14.61 23.43 -16.13
C GLU A 34 -13.79 22.34 -15.43
N GLU A 35 -13.34 22.59 -14.20
CA GLU A 35 -12.66 21.58 -13.38
C GLU A 35 -13.57 20.38 -13.07
N LYS A 36 -14.89 20.60 -12.93
CA LYS A 36 -15.85 19.51 -12.73
C LYS A 36 -15.99 18.62 -13.97
N ALA A 37 -16.01 19.20 -15.16
CA ALA A 37 -16.11 18.44 -16.41
C ALA A 37 -14.86 17.58 -16.65
N ALA A 38 -13.66 18.14 -16.44
CA ALA A 38 -12.41 17.37 -16.54
C ALA A 38 -12.34 16.22 -15.52
N ASN A 39 -12.84 16.45 -14.29
CA ASN A 39 -12.94 15.41 -13.27
C ASN A 39 -13.94 14.31 -13.62
N ALA A 40 -15.02 14.63 -14.36
CA ALA A 40 -15.97 13.62 -14.83
C ALA A 40 -15.31 12.65 -15.83
N LEU A 41 -14.61 13.19 -16.84
CA LEU A 41 -13.91 12.40 -17.85
C LEU A 41 -12.86 11.47 -17.24
N THR A 42 -12.07 11.97 -16.28
CA THR A 42 -11.07 11.14 -15.58
C THR A 42 -11.72 10.08 -14.70
N ARG A 43 -12.90 10.36 -14.11
CA ARG A 43 -13.64 9.39 -13.31
C ARG A 43 -14.18 8.26 -14.18
N ASP A 44 -14.68 8.55 -15.36
CA ASP A 44 -15.23 7.51 -16.25
C ASP A 44 -14.13 6.64 -16.85
N LYS A 45 -12.97 7.21 -17.21
CA LYS A 45 -11.77 6.42 -17.57
C LYS A 45 -11.34 5.47 -16.43
N LYS A 46 -11.35 5.94 -15.18
CA LYS A 46 -11.04 5.10 -14.01
C LYS A 46 -12.06 3.99 -13.81
N LYS A 47 -13.36 4.25 -14.02
CA LYS A 47 -14.41 3.22 -13.95
C LYS A 47 -14.25 2.18 -15.04
N ALA A 48 -13.97 2.60 -16.28
CA ALA A 48 -13.73 1.70 -17.41
C ALA A 48 -12.52 0.79 -17.13
N TRP A 49 -11.44 1.36 -16.60
CA TRP A 49 -10.29 0.59 -16.13
C TRP A 49 -10.67 -0.40 -15.02
N GLU A 50 -11.35 0.04 -13.96
CA GLU A 50 -11.79 -0.85 -12.87
C GLU A 50 -12.72 -1.98 -13.36
N ALA A 51 -13.51 -1.77 -14.41
CA ALA A 51 -14.38 -2.80 -14.98
C ALA A 51 -13.61 -3.88 -15.73
N THR A 52 -12.41 -3.57 -16.25
CA THR A 52 -11.56 -4.57 -16.93
C THR A 52 -10.83 -5.50 -15.97
N LEU A 53 -10.85 -5.19 -14.68
CA LEU A 53 -10.08 -5.87 -13.65
C LEU A 53 -10.89 -7.00 -13.01
N ALA A 54 -10.50 -8.24 -13.31
CA ALA A 54 -11.03 -9.42 -12.62
C ALA A 54 -10.26 -9.67 -11.31
N PRO A 55 -10.96 -9.94 -10.18
CA PRO A 55 -10.28 -10.30 -8.93
C PRO A 55 -9.49 -11.60 -9.13
N ALA A 56 -8.30 -11.67 -8.54
CA ALA A 56 -7.53 -12.90 -8.55
C ALA A 56 -8.26 -13.97 -7.71
N PRO A 57 -8.19 -15.25 -8.11
CA PRO A 57 -8.71 -16.33 -7.27
C PRO A 57 -7.98 -16.31 -5.92
N GLU A 58 -8.74 -16.39 -4.83
CA GLU A 58 -8.22 -16.50 -3.47
C GLU A 58 -7.61 -17.89 -3.27
N ASN A 59 -6.37 -18.05 -3.72
CA ASN A 59 -5.58 -19.25 -3.50
C ASN A 59 -4.65 -19.02 -2.32
N ASP A 60 -5.02 -19.52 -1.14
CA ASP A 60 -4.24 -19.41 0.10
C ASP A 60 -2.92 -20.20 0.06
N SER A 61 -2.77 -21.10 -0.91
CA SER A 61 -1.60 -21.97 -1.11
C SER A 61 -0.52 -21.36 -2.02
N ILE A 62 -0.64 -20.07 -2.37
CA ILE A 62 0.38 -19.40 -3.19
C ILE A 62 1.62 -19.12 -2.34
N VAL A 63 2.76 -19.61 -2.84
CA VAL A 63 4.07 -19.50 -2.21
C VAL A 63 5.05 -18.94 -3.26
N TRP A 64 5.52 -17.71 -3.06
CA TRP A 64 6.51 -17.08 -3.95
C TRP A 64 7.91 -17.70 -3.79
N PRO A 65 8.79 -17.66 -4.81
CA PRO A 65 10.16 -18.14 -4.66
C PRO A 65 11.01 -17.23 -3.77
N LYS A 66 12.08 -17.77 -3.20
CA LYS A 66 13.09 -17.06 -2.40
C LYS A 66 13.71 -15.92 -3.22
N GLY A 67 14.00 -14.82 -2.54
CA GLY A 67 14.50 -13.60 -3.17
C GLY A 67 13.41 -12.74 -3.80
N THR A 68 12.16 -13.19 -3.83
CA THR A 68 11.04 -12.33 -4.26
C THR A 68 10.92 -11.14 -3.33
N VAL A 69 10.90 -9.94 -3.92
CA VAL A 69 10.62 -8.69 -3.22
C VAL A 69 9.11 -8.45 -3.26
N GLY A 70 8.53 -8.22 -2.10
CA GLY A 70 7.12 -7.97 -1.90
C GLY A 70 6.87 -6.81 -0.96
N MET A 71 5.61 -6.42 -0.85
CA MET A 71 5.14 -5.36 0.03
C MET A 71 3.75 -5.68 0.56
N PHE A 72 3.37 -5.01 1.64
CA PHE A 72 2.02 -5.12 2.15
C PHE A 72 1.02 -4.48 1.17
N PRO A 73 -0.18 -5.08 1.01
CA PRO A 73 -1.23 -4.51 0.19
C PRO A 73 -1.55 -3.04 0.51
N ASN A 74 -1.50 -2.66 1.79
CA ASN A 74 -1.78 -1.28 2.21
C ASN A 74 -0.66 -0.31 1.81
N ASP A 75 0.60 -0.74 1.84
CA ASP A 75 1.73 0.07 1.39
C ASP A 75 1.72 0.24 -0.13
N ALA A 76 1.29 -0.80 -0.86
CA ALA A 76 1.07 -0.72 -2.32
C ALA A 76 0.00 0.32 -2.69
N LYS A 77 -1.12 0.39 -1.93
CA LYS A 77 -2.19 1.40 -2.13
C LYS A 77 -1.62 2.81 -2.06
N THR A 78 -0.87 3.09 -1.01
CA THR A 78 -0.40 4.44 -0.71
C THR A 78 0.75 4.84 -1.64
N ALA A 79 1.72 3.97 -1.86
CA ALA A 79 2.90 4.26 -2.67
C ALA A 79 2.58 4.38 -4.17
N PHE A 80 1.76 3.48 -4.72
CA PHE A 80 1.46 3.42 -6.16
C PHE A 80 0.10 4.03 -6.52
N LYS A 81 -0.59 4.64 -5.55
CA LYS A 81 -1.94 5.22 -5.72
C LYS A 81 -2.92 4.22 -6.34
N LEU A 82 -2.84 2.96 -5.90
CA LEU A 82 -3.68 1.88 -6.37
C LEU A 82 -4.99 1.82 -5.57
N THR A 83 -6.08 1.45 -6.24
CA THR A 83 -7.39 1.27 -5.61
C THR A 83 -7.47 -0.10 -4.91
N PRO A 84 -8.37 -0.28 -3.93
CA PRO A 84 -8.55 -1.58 -3.29
C PRO A 84 -8.92 -2.71 -4.26
N LYS A 85 -9.65 -2.40 -5.34
CA LYS A 85 -10.03 -3.36 -6.38
C LYS A 85 -8.83 -3.79 -7.22
N GLU A 86 -7.98 -2.84 -7.62
CA GLU A 86 -6.73 -3.11 -8.33
C GLU A 86 -5.81 -4.05 -7.53
N ILE A 87 -5.81 -3.95 -6.20
CA ILE A 87 -4.97 -4.83 -5.38
C ILE A 87 -5.63 -6.18 -5.13
N ALA A 88 -6.95 -6.29 -5.33
CA ALA A 88 -7.65 -7.58 -5.31
C ALA A 88 -7.36 -8.41 -6.58
N THR A 89 -6.89 -7.79 -7.66
CA THR A 89 -6.46 -8.53 -8.86
C THR A 89 -5.06 -9.11 -8.74
N LEU A 90 -4.30 -8.71 -7.72
CA LEU A 90 -2.94 -9.18 -7.51
C LEU A 90 -2.93 -10.45 -6.65
N ARG A 91 -2.08 -11.41 -7.02
CA ARG A 91 -1.87 -12.63 -6.25
C ARG A 91 -1.22 -12.30 -4.91
N ARG A 92 -1.75 -12.87 -3.83
CA ARG A 92 -1.29 -12.62 -2.46
C ARG A 92 -0.75 -13.90 -1.84
N GLU A 93 0.38 -13.78 -1.17
CA GLU A 93 0.87 -14.82 -0.27
C GLU A 93 0.44 -14.45 1.15
N HIS A 94 -0.25 -15.37 1.83
CA HIS A 94 -0.70 -15.18 3.20
C HIS A 94 0.32 -15.76 4.17
N VAL A 95 0.63 -15.00 5.23
CA VAL A 95 1.44 -15.53 6.32
C VAL A 95 0.57 -16.43 7.17
N GLN A 96 0.99 -17.69 7.34
CA GLN A 96 0.26 -18.64 8.16
C GLN A 96 0.02 -18.10 9.59
N ASN A 97 -1.20 -18.26 10.10
CA ASN A 97 -1.63 -17.77 11.43
C ASN A 97 -1.49 -16.25 11.63
N SER A 98 -1.41 -15.48 10.55
CA SER A 98 -1.43 -14.02 10.58
C SER A 98 -2.42 -13.47 9.57
N ARG A 99 -2.95 -12.28 9.85
CA ARG A 99 -3.76 -11.52 8.89
C ARG A 99 -2.91 -10.78 7.84
N LYS A 100 -1.58 -10.90 7.94
CA LYS A 100 -0.65 -10.26 7.03
C LYS A 100 -0.56 -11.05 5.73
N SER A 101 -0.57 -10.32 4.62
CA SER A 101 -0.34 -10.87 3.29
C SER A 101 0.66 -9.99 2.54
N PHE A 102 1.34 -10.59 1.57
CA PHE A 102 2.33 -9.93 0.74
C PHE A 102 1.94 -10.01 -0.73
N VAL A 103 2.19 -8.92 -1.44
CA VAL A 103 2.06 -8.83 -2.89
C VAL A 103 3.45 -8.63 -3.48
N ARG A 104 3.74 -9.25 -4.62
CA ARG A 104 5.01 -9.09 -5.32
C ARG A 104 5.15 -7.65 -5.83
N LEU A 105 6.32 -7.04 -5.60
CA LEU A 105 6.61 -5.67 -6.03
C LEU A 105 6.53 -5.52 -7.55
N ALA A 106 7.07 -6.49 -8.30
CA ALA A 106 7.06 -6.47 -9.77
C ALA A 106 5.64 -6.37 -10.33
N ASP A 107 4.71 -7.17 -9.79
CA ASP A 107 3.31 -7.18 -10.23
C ASP A 107 2.61 -5.84 -9.91
N VAL A 108 2.98 -5.20 -8.78
CA VAL A 108 2.49 -3.87 -8.40
C VAL A 108 3.02 -2.80 -9.37
N GLU A 109 4.32 -2.83 -9.69
CA GLU A 109 4.96 -1.92 -10.65
C GLU A 109 4.32 -2.07 -12.04
N ASP A 110 4.08 -3.31 -12.50
CA ASP A 110 3.42 -3.61 -13.77
C ASP A 110 1.98 -3.10 -13.81
N LEU A 111 1.21 -3.32 -12.74
CA LEU A 111 -0.17 -2.83 -12.67
C LEU A 111 -0.22 -1.31 -12.71
N ALA A 112 0.67 -0.64 -11.96
CA ALA A 112 0.75 0.81 -11.95
C ALA A 112 1.14 1.38 -13.32
N ARG A 113 2.07 0.74 -14.04
CA ARG A 113 2.40 1.09 -15.44
C ARG A 113 1.21 0.93 -16.37
N ARG A 114 0.52 -0.21 -16.33
CA ARG A 114 -0.68 -0.46 -17.17
C ARG A 114 -1.79 0.55 -16.88
N LYS A 115 -2.01 0.89 -15.61
CA LYS A 115 -2.95 1.93 -15.19
C LYS A 115 -2.57 3.30 -15.75
N HIS A 116 -1.30 3.66 -15.73
CA HIS A 116 -0.82 4.93 -16.29
C HIS A 116 -1.13 5.02 -17.79
N ILE A 117 -0.82 3.95 -18.54
CA ILE A 117 -1.09 3.84 -19.97
C ILE A 117 -2.59 3.92 -20.25
N ALA A 118 -3.41 3.18 -19.50
CA ALA A 118 -4.87 3.16 -19.68
C ALA A 118 -5.54 4.52 -19.37
N LEU A 119 -4.93 5.35 -18.50
CA LEU A 119 -5.41 6.69 -18.20
C LEU A 119 -4.94 7.75 -19.22
N GLY A 120 -4.11 7.35 -20.19
CA GLY A 120 -3.65 8.18 -21.30
C GLY A 120 -2.26 8.77 -21.12
N GLY A 121 -1.45 8.25 -20.20
CA GLY A 121 -0.03 8.59 -20.10
C GLY A 121 0.85 7.71 -21.02
N SER A 122 2.05 8.17 -21.35
CA SER A 122 3.03 7.33 -22.05
C SER A 122 3.62 6.27 -21.11
N ALA A 123 4.17 5.19 -21.68
CA ALA A 123 4.92 4.18 -20.94
C ALA A 123 6.22 4.77 -20.36
N ASP A 124 6.86 5.69 -21.10
CA ASP A 124 8.15 6.29 -20.74
C ASP A 124 8.03 7.37 -19.67
N ASP A 125 6.84 7.97 -19.52
CA ASP A 125 6.59 9.03 -18.54
C ASP A 125 6.34 8.50 -17.13
N TYR A 126 6.09 7.20 -16.98
CA TYR A 126 5.78 6.62 -15.69
C TYR A 126 7.06 6.44 -14.86
N THR A 127 7.23 7.30 -13.86
CA THR A 127 8.31 7.17 -12.87
C THR A 127 7.78 6.44 -11.62
N PRO A 128 8.21 5.20 -11.32
CA PRO A 128 7.80 4.52 -10.10
C PRO A 128 8.35 5.25 -8.86
N PRO A 129 7.65 5.16 -7.70
CA PRO A 129 8.16 5.68 -6.45
C PRO A 129 9.50 5.04 -6.12
N SER A 130 10.40 5.83 -5.54
CA SER A 130 11.75 5.36 -5.30
C SER A 130 11.78 4.18 -4.32
N ARG A 131 12.57 3.14 -4.65
CA ARG A 131 12.65 1.89 -3.86
C ARG A 131 13.08 2.11 -2.42
N TRP A 132 13.82 3.19 -2.11
CA TRP A 132 14.22 3.53 -0.74
C TRP A 132 13.09 4.13 0.11
N SER A 133 12.04 4.66 -0.52
CA SER A 133 10.83 5.12 0.17
C SER A 133 9.78 4.02 0.38
N LEU A 134 10.02 2.82 -0.18
CA LEU A 134 9.08 1.71 -0.12
C LEU A 134 9.41 0.78 1.04
N SER A 135 8.39 0.45 1.84
CA SER A 135 8.43 -0.61 2.86
C SER A 135 8.42 -2.00 2.22
N THR A 136 9.54 -2.37 1.61
CA THR A 136 9.69 -3.64 0.91
C THR A 136 10.26 -4.73 1.81
N HIS A 137 9.84 -5.97 1.52
CA HIS A 137 10.22 -7.17 2.23
C HIS A 137 10.76 -8.17 1.22
N THR A 138 11.81 -8.89 1.57
CA THR A 138 12.36 -9.97 0.73
C THR A 138 12.06 -11.30 1.36
N ARG A 139 11.63 -12.23 0.53
CA ARG A 139 11.43 -13.60 0.95
C ARG A 139 12.77 -14.28 1.21
N SER A 140 12.99 -14.75 2.44
CA SER A 140 14.25 -15.34 2.91
C SER A 140 14.36 -16.84 2.66
N SER A 141 13.24 -17.55 2.61
CA SER A 141 13.21 -19.02 2.46
C SER A 141 12.03 -19.50 1.60
N ASP A 142 12.27 -20.56 0.82
CA ASP A 142 11.23 -21.31 0.12
C ASP A 142 10.53 -22.32 1.03
N ASP A 143 11.15 -22.66 2.16
CA ASP A 143 10.67 -23.71 3.04
C ASP A 143 9.32 -23.32 3.65
N ALA A 144 8.34 -24.21 3.52
CA ALA A 144 7.03 -24.12 4.15
C ALA A 144 7.09 -24.45 5.66
N ARG A 145 8.26 -24.86 6.18
CA ARG A 145 8.45 -25.20 7.60
C ARG A 145 8.36 -23.98 8.52
N ARG A 146 7.51 -24.15 9.52
CA ARG A 146 6.81 -23.15 10.32
C ARG A 146 7.63 -22.64 11.50
N VAL A 147 8.52 -21.69 11.32
CA VAL A 147 8.91 -20.83 12.44
C VAL A 147 9.23 -19.45 11.89
N GLN A 148 8.37 -18.47 12.18
CA GLN A 148 8.57 -17.04 11.86
C GLN A 148 8.33 -16.67 10.38
N THR A 149 7.86 -15.44 10.15
CA THR A 149 7.54 -14.92 8.80
C THR A 149 8.72 -15.11 7.85
N ASN A 150 8.56 -15.84 6.75
CA ASN A 150 9.55 -16.02 5.68
C ASN A 150 9.88 -14.72 4.91
N TRP A 151 9.40 -13.57 5.40
CA TRP A 151 9.53 -12.25 4.82
C TRP A 151 10.36 -11.37 5.76
N GLY A 152 11.57 -11.04 5.35
CA GLY A 152 12.47 -10.12 6.06
C GLY A 152 12.40 -8.71 5.46
N ILE A 153 12.80 -7.69 6.23
CA ILE A 153 12.88 -6.31 5.72
C ILE A 153 13.95 -6.23 4.63
N TYR A 154 13.57 -5.79 3.43
CA TYR A 154 14.55 -5.51 2.38
C TYR A 154 15.28 -4.22 2.72
N ARG A 155 16.62 -4.30 2.78
CA ARG A 155 17.48 -3.12 2.87
C ARG A 155 18.33 -3.09 1.61
N PRO A 156 18.07 -2.18 0.65
CA PRO A 156 18.99 -2.02 -0.47
C PRO A 156 20.37 -1.64 0.09
N GLN A 157 21.40 -2.40 -0.28
CA GLN A 157 22.78 -2.05 0.09
C GLN A 157 23.10 -0.68 -0.51
N ARG A 158 23.62 0.22 0.32
CA ARG A 158 24.16 1.51 -0.14
C ARG A 158 25.41 1.20 -0.97
N TYR A 159 25.37 1.52 -2.26
CA TYR A 159 26.58 1.68 -3.08
C TYR A 159 26.94 3.15 -3.10
#